data_AF-A0A6N9UHS7-F1
#
_entry.id   AF-A0A6N9UHS7-F1
#
_cell.length_a   1.000
_cell.length_b   1.000
_cell.length_c   1.000
_cell.angle_alpha   90.00
_cell.angle_beta   90.00
_cell.angle_gamma   90.00
#
_symmetry.space_group_name_H-M   'P 1'
#
loop_
_entity.id
_entity.type
_entity.pdbx_description
1 polymer ?
#
loop_
_entity_poly.entity_id
_entity_poly.type
_entity_poly.pdbx_seq_one_letter_code
_entity_poly.pdbx_strand_id
1 'polypeptide(L)' 'MSRAALLVLADGRFPAGGHAHSGGAEAAVRAGRITDAASLEAFCRGRLHTSGVVAACVAAAAALGVDPGELD' A
#
# COMPACT_ATOMS: atom_id res chain seq x y z
N MET A 1 -3.53 15.20 -14.03
CA MET A 1 -3.13 15.76 -12.72
C MET A 1 -1.80 16.48 -12.85
N SER A 2 -1.56 17.54 -12.07
CA SER A 2 -0.23 18.18 -12.02
C SER A 2 0.75 17.32 -11.22
N ARG A 3 2.06 17.40 -11.53
CA ARG A 3 3.12 16.70 -10.77
C ARG A 3 3.09 17.03 -9.27
N ALA A 4 2.81 18.29 -8.92
CA ALA A 4 2.70 18.71 -7.54
C ALA A 4 1.58 17.96 -6.79
N ALA A 5 0.43 17.78 -7.42
CA ALA A 5 -0.67 17.01 -6.82
C ALA A 5 -0.31 15.54 -6.58
N LEU A 6 0.43 14.92 -7.51
CA LEU A 6 0.90 13.53 -7.34
C LEU A 6 1.90 13.40 -6.19
N LEU A 7 2.79 14.38 -5.99
CA LEU A 7 3.73 14.40 -4.86
C LEU A 7 3.02 14.55 -3.51
N VAL A 8 1.99 15.39 -3.44
CA VAL A 8 1.18 15.52 -2.23
C VAL A 8 0.46 14.22 -1.89
N LEU A 9 -0.08 13.52 -2.90
CA LEU A 9 -0.77 12.25 -2.70
C LEU A 9 0.17 11.13 -2.20
N ALA A 10 1.43 11.15 -2.65
CA ALA A 10 2.45 10.17 -2.25
C ALA A 10 3.15 10.51 -0.92
N ASP A 11 2.85 11.67 -0.32
CA ASP A 11 3.50 12.12 0.92
C ASP A 11 2.96 11.30 2.12
N GLY A 12 3.86 10.74 2.93
CA GLY A 12 3.48 9.99 4.14
C GLY A 12 2.77 10.83 5.20
N ARG A 13 2.86 12.16 5.12
CA ARG A 13 2.15 13.12 5.97
C ARG A 13 0.74 13.43 5.45
N PHE A 14 0.37 12.93 4.27
CA PHE A 14 -0.98 13.10 3.75
C PHE A 14 -1.99 12.49 4.72
N PRO A 15 -3.00 13.25 5.19
CA PRO A 15 -3.86 12.86 6.31
C PRO A 15 -4.95 11.86 5.90
N ALA A 16 -4.57 10.80 5.19
CA ALA A 16 -5.46 9.70 4.77
C ALA A 16 -5.59 8.59 5.83
N GLY A 17 -4.84 8.66 6.94
CA GLY A 17 -4.86 7.65 8.00
C GLY A 17 -4.18 6.31 7.65
N GLY A 18 -3.60 6.17 6.46
CA GLY A 18 -2.98 4.91 6.00
C GLY A 18 -1.80 4.42 6.86
N HIS A 19 -1.11 5.32 7.56
CA HIS A 19 -0.03 4.98 8.50
C HIS A 19 -0.54 4.25 9.77
N ALA A 20 -1.85 4.22 10.02
CA ALA A 20 -2.43 3.49 11.15
C ALA A 20 -2.42 1.96 10.95
N HIS A 21 -2.19 1.48 9.73
CA HIS A 21 -2.18 0.05 9.42
C HIS A 21 -0.78 -0.44 9.08
N SER A 22 -0.20 -1.30 9.92
CA SER A 22 1.12 -1.93 9.68
C SER A 22 1.15 -2.87 8.46
N GLY A 23 -0.02 -3.16 7.86
CA GLY A 23 -0.19 -4.04 6.72
C GLY A 23 0.39 -5.44 6.97
N GLY A 24 0.21 -5.95 8.19
CA GLY A 24 0.65 -7.28 8.62
C GLY A 24 2.11 -7.37 9.05
N ALA A 25 2.89 -6.30 8.95
CA ALA A 25 4.31 -6.30 9.35
C ALA A 25 4.49 -6.60 10.84
N GLU A 26 3.68 -6.00 11.71
CA GLU A 26 3.73 -6.25 13.16
C GLU A 26 3.47 -7.71 13.51
N ALA A 27 2.49 -8.35 12.85
CA ALA A 27 2.20 -9.76 13.05
C ALA A 27 3.34 -10.65 12.51
N ALA A 28 3.96 -10.27 11.39
CA ALA A 28 5.10 -11.01 10.83
C ALA A 28 6.35 -10.90 11.71
N VAL A 29 6.59 -9.74 12.34
CA VAL A 29 7.63 -9.58 13.38
C VAL A 29 7.35 -10.46 14.59
N ARG A 30 6.12 -10.41 15.13
CA ARG A 30 5.72 -11.26 16.27
C ARG A 30 5.87 -12.76 15.99
N ALA A 31 5.70 -13.16 14.73
CA ALA A 31 5.87 -14.55 14.28
C ALA A 31 7.33 -14.92 13.95
N GLY A 32 8.31 -14.03 14.16
CA GLY A 32 9.72 -14.29 13.86
C GLY A 32 10.05 -14.37 12.36
N ARG A 33 9.16 -13.87 11.48
CA ARG A 33 9.35 -13.90 10.01
C ARG A 33 10.07 -12.66 9.48
N ILE A 34 10.05 -11.56 10.24
CA ILE A 34 10.83 -10.34 9.97
C ILE A 34 11.72 -10.11 11.19
N THR A 35 13.02 -10.17 10.98
CA THR A 35 14.04 -10.08 12.04
C THR A 35 15.14 -9.06 11.72
N ASP A 36 15.20 -8.58 10.47
CA ASP A 36 16.20 -7.66 9.96
C ASP A 36 15.69 -6.93 8.70
N ALA A 37 16.54 -6.09 8.11
CA ALA A 37 16.20 -5.34 6.90
C ALA A 37 15.97 -6.26 5.67
N ALA A 38 16.72 -7.35 5.54
CA ALA A 38 16.62 -8.25 4.39
C ALA A 38 15.28 -9.04 4.41
N SER A 39 14.89 -9.53 5.59
CA SER A 39 13.59 -10.19 5.80
C SER A 39 12.42 -9.21 5.67
N LEU A 40 12.58 -7.95 6.07
CA LEU A 40 11.60 -6.89 5.80
C LEU A 40 11.45 -6.62 4.29
N GLU A 41 12.57 -6.55 3.56
CA GLU A 41 12.53 -6.38 2.10
C GLU A 41 11.78 -7.54 1.43
N ALA A 42 12.09 -8.78 1.81
CA ALA A 42 11.41 -9.97 1.31
C ALA A 42 9.90 -9.93 1.60
N PHE A 43 9.52 -9.51 2.81
CA PHE A 43 8.12 -9.32 3.18
C PHE A 43 7.44 -8.25 2.33
N CYS A 44 8.06 -7.08 2.15
CA CYS A 44 7.54 -6.00 1.31
C CYS A 44 7.37 -6.45 -0.14
N ARG A 45 8.35 -7.18 -0.69
CA ARG A 45 8.27 -7.74 -2.05
C ARG A 45 7.11 -8.74 -2.18
N GLY A 46 6.96 -9.66 -1.22
CA GLY A 46 5.83 -10.59 -1.18
C GLY A 46 4.47 -9.87 -1.12
N ARG A 47 4.38 -8.77 -0.35
CA ARG A 47 3.20 -7.92 -0.30
C ARG A 47 2.88 -7.26 -1.64
N LEU A 48 3.89 -6.77 -2.36
CA LEU A 48 3.68 -6.18 -3.69
C LEU A 48 3.03 -7.16 -4.66
N HIS A 49 3.37 -8.44 -4.56
CA HIS A 49 2.82 -9.51 -5.42
C HIS A 49 1.49 -10.10 -4.93
N THR A 50 0.96 -9.65 -3.79
CA THR A 50 -0.31 -10.15 -3.23
C THR A 50 -1.30 -9.01 -3.09
N SER A 51 -1.44 -8.42 -1.89
CA SER A 51 -2.36 -7.30 -1.66
C SER A 51 -1.98 -6.05 -2.46
N GLY A 52 -0.70 -5.88 -2.79
CA GLY A 52 -0.22 -4.79 -3.64
C GLY A 52 -0.80 -4.82 -5.05
N VAL A 53 -0.96 -6.00 -5.66
CA VAL A 53 -1.55 -6.14 -6.99
C VAL A 53 -3.01 -5.68 -6.98
N VAL A 54 -3.79 -6.13 -6.00
CA VAL A 54 -5.20 -5.76 -5.86
C VAL A 54 -5.34 -4.25 -5.67
N ALA A 55 -4.56 -3.66 -4.77
CA ALA A 55 -4.55 -2.21 -4.54
C ALA A 55 -4.18 -1.43 -5.82
N ALA A 56 -3.21 -1.91 -6.59
CA ALA A 56 -2.82 -1.30 -7.86
C ALA A 56 -3.93 -1.38 -8.91
N CYS A 57 -4.62 -2.52 -9.02
CA CYS A 57 -5.76 -2.70 -9.93
C CYS A 57 -6.91 -1.75 -9.59
N VAL A 58 -7.29 -1.66 -8.32
CA VAL A 58 -8.37 -0.75 -7.87
C VAL A 58 -7.98 0.71 -8.08
N ALA A 59 -6.74 1.09 -7.74
CA ALA A 59 -6.26 2.44 -7.98
C ALA A 59 -6.25 2.81 -9.48
N ALA A 60 -5.89 1.86 -10.35
CA ALA A 60 -5.93 2.05 -11.80
C ALA A 60 -7.39 2.20 -12.31
N ALA A 61 -8.31 1.36 -11.83
CA ALA A 61 -9.72 1.46 -12.18
C ALA A 61 -10.34 2.80 -11.74
N ALA A 62 -10.06 3.25 -10.52
CA ALA A 62 -10.46 4.56 -10.03
C ALA A 62 -9.89 5.70 -10.89
N ALA A 63 -8.60 5.63 -11.25
CA ALA A 63 -7.95 6.62 -12.12
C ALA A 63 -8.54 6.66 -13.54
N LEU A 64 -9.12 5.55 -14.00
CA LEU A 64 -9.84 5.44 -15.28
C LEU A 64 -11.31 5.89 -15.19
N GLY A 65 -11.80 6.24 -13.99
CA GLY A 65 -13.15 6.77 -13.78
C GLY A 65 -14.23 5.70 -13.62
N VAL A 66 -13.87 4.48 -13.20
CA VAL A 66 -14.85 3.47 -12.79
C VAL A 66 -15.66 4.02 -11.60
N ASP A 67 -16.96 3.73 -11.59
CA ASP A 67 -17.87 4.13 -10.50
C ASP A 67 -17.34 3.59 -9.16
N PRO A 68 -17.14 4.44 -8.12
CA PRO A 68 -16.71 3.98 -6.81
C PRO A 68 -17.59 2.89 -6.20
N GLY A 69 -18.89 2.84 -6.51
CA GLY A 69 -19.79 1.78 -6.04
C GLY A 69 -19.52 0.41 -6.69
N GLU A 70 -18.79 0.36 -7.81
CA GLU A 70 -18.32 -0.87 -8.45
C GLU A 70 -16.92 -1.29 -7.98
N LEU A 71 -16.28 -0.48 -7.13
CA LEU A 71 -14.93 -0.72 -6.57
C LEU A 71 -14.95 -1.23 -5.11
N ASP A 72 -16.11 -1.22 -4.46
CA ASP A 72 -16.36 -1.71 -3.09
C ASP A 72 -16.88 -3.16 -3.12
#